data_AF-A0A7U9MRU0-F1
#
_entry.id   AF-A0A7U9MRU0-F1
#
_cell.length_a   1.000
_cell.length_b   1.000
_cell.length_c   1.000
_cell.angle_alpha   90.00
_cell.angle_beta   90.00
_cell.angle_gamma   90.00
#
_symmetry.space_group_name_H-M   'P 1'
#
loop_
_entity.id
_entity.type
_entity.pdbx_description
1 polymer ?
#
loop_
_entity_poly.entity_id
_entity_poly.type
_entity_poly.pdbx_seq_one_letter_code
_entity_poly.pdbx_strand_id
1 'polypeptide(L)'
;MSITYADIRRFIFHMKDNELKKASTINVYTAAIRFFFEYTLGYVWDSKKIPKMKRGCHLRYEDIRRSQKNDAISFYRLVRDFLTVYFPKQRGASPNTAKSYKDALNLFIDYTSMSQGRPLAEIGFGCISRDLVDGFLMWLETERKYSVGSRDQRMYAVKSFLKYAAEKDKTVMFVYLDVEAIPKKKDGRAKEIEFFSESALEVILAQPDRHKKNGYRDLFFMIFMYDTGARAQEILNLRLCDTRLDADSPYIIITGKDAKIRHVPIMEKTCRHLEAYRRSRHCGKI
;
A
#
# COMPACT_ATOMS: atom_id res chain seq x y z
N MET A 1 62.64 26.05 1.37
CA MET A 1 61.40 25.84 2.13
C MET A 1 61.49 24.46 2.78
N SER A 2 61.39 24.37 4.10
CA SER A 2 61.31 23.07 4.80
C SER A 2 59.89 22.53 4.71
N ILE A 3 59.75 21.24 4.37
CA ILE A 3 58.45 20.55 4.34
C ILE A 3 57.98 20.35 5.79
N THR A 4 56.77 20.79 6.13
CA THR A 4 56.21 20.65 7.48
C THR A 4 55.19 19.51 7.57
N TYR A 5 54.89 19.07 8.79
CA TYR A 5 53.80 18.11 9.05
C TYR A 5 52.43 18.61 8.55
N ALA A 6 52.21 19.92 8.52
CA ALA A 6 50.98 20.50 7.99
C ALA A 6 50.86 20.27 6.48
N ASP A 7 51.96 20.35 5.76
CA ASP A 7 52.01 20.12 4.31
C ASP A 7 51.75 18.66 3.98
N ILE A 8 52.36 17.74 4.73
CA ILE A 8 52.12 16.30 4.58
C ILE A 8 50.66 15.96 4.88
N ARG A 9 50.08 16.57 5.92
CA ARG A 9 48.68 16.36 6.29
C ARG A 9 47.74 16.88 5.20
N ARG A 10 48.01 18.06 4.63
CA ARG A 10 47.27 18.60 3.48
C ARG A 10 47.34 17.68 2.27
N PHE A 11 48.52 17.15 1.96
CA PHE A 11 48.72 16.18 0.87
C PHE A 11 47.92 14.89 1.10
N ILE A 12 47.98 14.33 2.30
CA ILE A 12 47.22 13.11 2.66
C ILE A 12 45.71 13.34 2.57
N PHE A 13 45.21 14.48 3.04
CA PHE A 13 43.79 14.82 2.89
C PHE A 13 43.40 15.06 1.43
N HIS A 14 44.26 15.70 0.64
CA HIS A 14 44.04 15.87 -0.79
C HIS A 14 43.89 14.51 -1.51
N MET A 15 44.79 13.56 -1.26
CA MET A 15 44.70 12.20 -1.81
C MET A 15 43.42 11.45 -1.37
N LYS A 16 42.92 11.74 -0.18
CA LYS A 16 41.70 11.11 0.35
C LYS A 16 40.44 11.71 -0.27
N ASP A 17 40.33 13.02 -0.26
CA ASP A 17 39.07 13.72 -0.52
C ASP A 17 38.91 14.10 -2.01
N ASN A 18 40.02 14.33 -2.74
CA ASN A 18 39.97 14.69 -4.18
C ASN A 18 40.30 13.50 -5.10
N GLU A 19 41.21 12.61 -4.71
CA GLU A 19 41.59 11.45 -5.55
C GLU A 19 40.91 10.12 -5.16
N LEU A 20 40.08 10.12 -4.11
CA LEU A 20 39.32 8.96 -3.62
C LEU A 20 40.17 7.69 -3.41
N LYS A 21 41.43 7.83 -2.98
CA LYS A 21 42.33 6.68 -2.78
C LYS A 21 41.92 5.84 -1.57
N LYS A 22 42.04 4.51 -1.68
CA LYS A 22 41.77 3.57 -0.58
C LYS A 22 42.74 3.80 0.59
N ALA A 23 42.30 3.53 1.81
CA ALA A 23 43.11 3.66 3.04
C ALA A 23 44.43 2.84 2.97
N SER A 24 44.44 1.69 2.30
CA SER A 24 45.66 0.90 2.08
C SER A 24 46.68 1.65 1.22
N THR A 25 46.23 2.26 0.13
CA THR A 25 47.06 3.04 -0.80
C THR A 25 47.63 4.27 -0.09
N ILE A 26 46.81 5.00 0.65
CA ILE A 26 47.27 6.18 1.40
C ILE A 26 48.30 5.81 2.48
N ASN A 27 48.10 4.67 3.16
CA ASN A 27 49.08 4.16 4.14
C ASN A 27 50.43 3.79 3.49
N VAL A 28 50.43 3.30 2.24
CA VAL A 28 51.68 3.05 1.47
C VAL A 28 52.39 4.37 1.17
N TYR A 29 51.67 5.39 0.70
CA TYR A 29 52.24 6.72 0.47
C TYR A 29 52.76 7.36 1.76
N THR A 30 52.03 7.22 2.87
CA THR A 30 52.46 7.72 4.18
C THR A 30 53.74 7.02 4.66
N ALA A 31 53.90 5.72 4.37
CA ALA A 31 55.13 5.00 4.68
C ALA A 31 56.31 5.46 3.81
N ALA A 32 56.09 5.73 2.52
CA ALA A 32 57.11 6.30 1.63
C ALA A 32 57.53 7.72 2.06
N ILE A 33 56.56 8.56 2.44
CA ILE A 33 56.84 9.91 2.97
C ILE A 33 57.64 9.81 4.26
N ARG A 34 57.24 8.93 5.19
CA ARG A 34 58.00 8.69 6.43
C ARG A 34 59.44 8.31 6.14
N PHE A 35 59.67 7.38 5.22
CA PHE A 35 61.00 6.95 4.83
C PHE A 35 61.85 8.13 4.30
N PHE A 36 61.31 8.93 3.38
CA PHE A 36 61.99 10.11 2.87
C PHE A 36 62.28 11.15 3.98
N PHE A 37 61.32 11.37 4.87
CA PHE A 37 61.44 12.35 5.95
C PHE A 37 62.50 11.96 6.99
N GLU A 38 62.57 10.68 7.36
CA GLU A 38 63.54 10.15 8.33
C GLU A 38 64.94 9.99 7.72
N TYR A 39 65.04 9.38 6.53
CA TYR A 39 66.32 8.92 5.99
C TYR A 39 66.95 9.87 4.99
N THR A 40 66.17 10.73 4.32
CA THR A 40 66.70 11.70 3.35
C THR A 40 66.84 13.09 3.96
N LEU A 41 65.89 13.51 4.78
CA LEU A 41 65.88 14.84 5.41
C LEU A 41 66.40 14.85 6.85
N GLY A 42 66.59 13.68 7.48
CA GLY A 42 67.12 13.56 8.85
C GLY A 42 66.17 14.03 9.96
N TYR A 43 64.87 14.13 9.69
CA TYR A 43 63.88 14.54 10.68
C TYR A 43 63.31 13.34 11.46
N VAL A 44 62.97 13.55 12.74
CA VAL A 44 62.28 12.53 13.55
C VAL A 44 60.79 12.48 13.19
N TRP A 45 60.29 11.30 12.83
CA TRP A 45 58.87 11.08 12.50
C TRP A 45 57.99 10.96 13.76
N ASP A 46 56.96 11.80 13.85
CA ASP A 46 55.94 11.73 14.89
C ASP A 46 54.66 11.07 14.36
N SER A 47 54.50 9.79 14.70
CA SER A 47 53.32 8.99 14.32
C SER A 47 52.00 9.49 14.90
N LYS A 48 52.01 10.33 15.95
CA LYS A 48 50.78 10.93 16.51
C LYS A 48 50.24 12.06 15.62
N LYS A 49 51.12 12.78 14.92
CA LYS A 49 50.74 13.87 14.01
C LYS A 49 50.14 13.36 12.70
N ILE A 50 50.57 12.18 12.25
CA ILE A 50 50.07 11.51 11.03
C ILE A 50 49.76 10.04 11.35
N PRO A 51 48.57 9.74 11.90
CA PRO A 51 48.18 8.38 12.23
C PRO A 51 47.86 7.56 10.98
N LYS A 52 48.08 6.24 11.04
CA LYS A 52 47.67 5.32 9.97
C LYS A 52 46.15 5.35 9.78
N MET A 53 45.72 5.33 8.53
CA MET A 53 44.30 5.21 8.21
C MET A 53 43.80 3.80 8.55
N LYS A 54 42.67 3.73 9.26
CA LYS A 54 41.95 2.46 9.46
C LYS A 54 41.43 1.98 8.10
N ARG A 55 41.69 0.71 7.78
CA ARG A 55 41.08 0.09 6.59
C ARG A 55 39.58 0.00 6.83
N GLY A 56 38.77 0.59 5.96
CA GLY A 56 37.33 0.39 5.98
C GLY A 56 37.02 -1.09 5.78
N CYS A 57 36.00 -1.60 6.47
CA CYS A 57 35.48 -2.95 6.25
C CYS A 57 34.97 -3.04 4.80
N HIS A 58 35.69 -3.76 3.95
CA HIS A 58 35.18 -4.15 2.63
C HIS A 58 34.27 -5.36 2.91
N LEU A 59 32.95 -5.12 3.02
CA LEU A 59 31.98 -6.22 3.09
C LEU A 59 32.23 -7.10 1.86
N ARG A 60 32.46 -8.41 2.06
CA ARG A 60 32.66 -9.31 0.92
C ARG A 60 31.37 -9.33 0.11
N TYR A 61 31.46 -9.50 -1.20
CA TYR A 61 30.30 -9.61 -2.09
C TYR A 61 29.29 -10.66 -1.58
N GLU A 62 29.78 -11.74 -0.97
CA GLU A 62 28.97 -12.78 -0.32
C GLU A 62 28.18 -12.27 0.90
N ASP A 63 28.76 -11.38 1.71
CA ASP A 63 28.09 -10.79 2.88
C ASP A 63 26.95 -9.86 2.44
N ILE A 64 27.16 -9.09 1.36
CA ILE A 64 26.14 -8.22 0.76
C ILE A 64 24.98 -9.07 0.23
N ARG A 65 25.27 -10.14 -0.52
CA ARG A 65 24.25 -11.07 -1.04
C ARG A 65 23.47 -11.75 0.09
N ARG A 66 24.15 -12.16 1.16
CA ARG A 66 23.52 -12.77 2.33
C ARG A 66 22.63 -11.77 3.07
N SER A 67 23.07 -10.52 3.22
CA SER A 67 22.28 -9.44 3.80
C SER A 67 21.03 -9.14 2.98
N GLN A 68 21.15 -9.04 1.65
CA GLN A 68 20.02 -8.81 0.73
C GLN A 68 19.01 -9.96 0.78
N LYS A 69 19.49 -11.21 0.82
CA LYS A 69 18.63 -12.39 0.97
C LYS A 69 17.87 -12.38 2.30
N ASN A 70 18.53 -11.98 3.39
CA ASN A 70 17.89 -11.85 4.70
C ASN A 70 16.82 -10.74 4.73
N ASP A 71 17.07 -9.63 4.04
CA ASP A 71 16.10 -8.53 3.86
C ASP A 71 14.86 -9.03 3.11
N ALA A 72 15.03 -9.70 1.96
CA ALA A 72 13.93 -10.27 1.19
C ALA A 72 13.11 -11.29 1.99
N ILE A 73 13.76 -12.21 2.71
CA ILE A 73 13.07 -13.18 3.58
C ILE A 73 12.24 -12.45 4.65
N SER A 74 12.81 -11.43 5.28
CA SER A 74 12.13 -10.66 6.32
C SER A 74 10.93 -9.90 5.77
N PHE A 75 11.08 -9.30 4.58
CA PHE A 75 10.01 -8.63 3.83
C PHE A 75 8.85 -9.57 3.53
N TYR A 76 9.09 -10.70 2.86
CA TYR A 76 8.02 -11.63 2.49
C TYR A 76 7.34 -12.28 3.69
N ARG A 77 8.07 -12.51 4.79
CA ARG A 77 7.48 -12.95 6.05
C ARG A 77 6.50 -11.91 6.59
N LEU A 78 6.89 -10.64 6.61
CA LEU A 78 6.01 -9.56 7.08
C LEU A 78 4.82 -9.34 6.14
N VAL A 79 4.97 -9.48 4.82
CA VAL A 79 3.84 -9.42 3.87
C VAL A 79 2.83 -10.54 4.17
N ARG A 80 3.30 -11.77 4.36
CA ARG A 80 2.43 -12.90 4.72
C ARG A 80 1.72 -12.65 6.04
N ASP A 81 2.44 -12.25 7.08
CA ASP A 81 1.87 -12.01 8.41
C ASP A 81 0.87 -10.85 8.40
N PHE A 82 1.18 -9.79 7.63
CA PHE A 82 0.28 -8.67 7.42
C PHE A 82 -1.06 -9.12 6.83
N LEU A 83 -1.04 -9.92 5.77
CA LEU A 83 -2.23 -10.35 5.05
C LEU A 83 -3.01 -11.48 5.75
N THR A 84 -2.34 -12.36 6.49
CA THR A 84 -2.96 -13.56 7.06
C THR A 84 -3.27 -13.46 8.56
N VAL A 85 -2.56 -12.60 9.28
CA VAL A 85 -2.71 -12.44 10.73
C VAL A 85 -3.19 -11.04 11.08
N TYR A 86 -2.43 -10.00 10.73
CA TYR A 86 -2.73 -8.64 11.16
C TYR A 86 -4.07 -8.13 10.62
N PHE A 87 -4.27 -8.18 9.30
CA PHE A 87 -5.50 -7.69 8.68
C PHE A 87 -6.76 -8.46 9.14
N PRO A 88 -6.79 -9.80 9.05
CA PRO A 88 -7.99 -10.55 9.40
C PRO A 88 -8.26 -10.59 10.91
N LYS A 89 -7.22 -10.84 11.73
CA LYS A 89 -7.40 -11.14 13.16
C LYS A 89 -7.30 -9.92 14.05
N GLN A 90 -6.41 -8.98 13.76
CA GLN A 90 -6.19 -7.81 14.62
C GLN A 90 -6.99 -6.58 14.17
N ARG A 91 -7.10 -6.37 12.85
CA ARG A 91 -7.87 -5.25 12.29
C ARG A 91 -9.32 -5.60 11.98
N GLY A 92 -9.71 -6.88 12.09
CA GLY A 92 -11.07 -7.35 11.79
C GLY A 92 -11.50 -7.05 10.35
N ALA A 93 -10.56 -7.01 9.41
CA ALA A 93 -10.84 -6.63 8.04
C ALA A 93 -11.72 -7.67 7.33
N SER A 94 -12.69 -7.20 6.55
CA SER A 94 -13.53 -8.09 5.75
C SER A 94 -12.70 -8.87 4.72
N PRO A 95 -13.16 -10.05 4.26
CA PRO A 95 -12.46 -10.82 3.22
C PRO A 95 -12.18 -10.01 1.94
N ASN A 96 -13.13 -9.16 1.54
CA ASN A 96 -12.98 -8.28 0.37
C ASN A 96 -11.89 -7.22 0.59
N THR A 97 -11.80 -6.66 1.80
CA THR A 97 -10.75 -5.70 2.15
C THR A 97 -9.38 -6.39 2.15
N ALA A 98 -9.26 -7.58 2.76
CA ALA A 98 -8.01 -8.34 2.75
C ALA A 98 -7.57 -8.71 1.33
N LYS A 99 -8.51 -9.13 0.47
CA LYS A 99 -8.25 -9.41 -0.95
C LYS A 99 -7.74 -8.16 -1.69
N SER A 100 -8.41 -7.02 -1.53
CA SER A 100 -8.00 -5.76 -2.17
C SER A 100 -6.60 -5.33 -1.75
N TYR A 101 -6.22 -5.52 -0.49
CA TYR A 101 -4.85 -5.24 -0.02
C TYR A 101 -3.84 -6.24 -0.57
N LYS A 102 -4.17 -7.53 -0.63
CA LYS A 102 -3.33 -8.55 -1.26
C LYS A 102 -3.05 -8.21 -2.73
N ASP A 103 -4.09 -7.87 -3.49
CA ASP A 103 -3.96 -7.53 -4.91
C ASP A 103 -3.10 -6.26 -5.10
N ALA A 104 -3.26 -5.26 -4.22
CA ALA A 104 -2.44 -4.05 -4.25
C ALA A 104 -0.96 -4.32 -3.95
N LEU A 105 -0.67 -5.13 -2.92
CA LEU A 105 0.70 -5.46 -2.54
C LEU A 105 1.40 -6.35 -3.58
N ASN A 106 0.69 -7.34 -4.13
CA ASN A 106 1.24 -8.16 -5.22
C ASN A 106 1.62 -7.28 -6.43
N LEU A 107 0.71 -6.38 -6.84
CA LEU A 107 0.96 -5.47 -7.95
C LEU A 107 2.15 -4.52 -7.69
N PHE A 108 2.31 -4.06 -6.44
CA PHE A 108 3.45 -3.23 -6.04
C PHE A 108 4.78 -4.02 -6.08
N ILE A 109 4.79 -5.26 -5.59
CA ILE A 109 5.95 -6.15 -5.64
C ILE A 109 6.34 -6.44 -7.10
N ASP A 110 5.37 -6.76 -7.95
CA ASP A 110 5.58 -7.01 -9.38
C ASP A 110 6.16 -5.76 -10.06
N TYR A 111 5.61 -4.58 -9.78
CA TYR A 111 6.15 -3.33 -10.28
C TYR A 111 7.60 -3.08 -9.82
N THR A 112 7.90 -3.38 -8.55
CA THR A 112 9.25 -3.20 -8.00
C THR A 112 10.26 -4.11 -8.68
N SER A 113 9.89 -5.37 -8.90
CA SER A 113 10.70 -6.35 -9.64
C SER A 113 10.95 -5.90 -11.07
N MET A 114 9.90 -5.46 -11.77
CA MET A 114 9.99 -4.99 -13.15
C MET A 114 10.84 -3.71 -13.29
N SER A 115 10.60 -2.70 -12.45
CA SER A 115 11.25 -1.39 -12.57
C SER A 115 12.73 -1.41 -12.20
N GLN A 116 13.14 -2.32 -11.32
CA GLN A 116 14.53 -2.47 -10.90
C GLN A 116 15.27 -3.62 -11.61
N GLY A 117 14.58 -4.41 -12.45
CA GLY A 117 15.15 -5.56 -13.13
C GLY A 117 15.63 -6.68 -12.18
N ARG A 118 14.98 -6.82 -11.02
CA ARG A 118 15.36 -7.78 -9.97
C ARG A 118 14.38 -8.94 -9.90
N PRO A 119 14.83 -10.19 -9.69
CA PRO A 119 13.92 -11.31 -9.43
C PRO A 119 13.07 -11.08 -8.19
N LEU A 120 11.85 -11.62 -8.16
CA LEU A 120 10.95 -11.53 -7.00
C LEU A 120 11.64 -11.96 -5.69
N ALA A 121 12.45 -13.03 -5.73
CA ALA A 121 13.15 -13.54 -4.56
C ALA A 121 14.17 -12.57 -3.93
N GLU A 122 14.53 -11.49 -4.64
CA GLU A 122 15.47 -10.46 -4.19
C GLU A 122 14.77 -9.16 -3.76
N ILE A 123 13.44 -9.09 -3.85
CA ILE A 123 12.68 -7.92 -3.43
C ILE A 123 12.56 -7.90 -1.90
N GLY A 124 13.03 -6.81 -1.30
CA GLY A 124 13.02 -6.56 0.14
C GLY A 124 12.83 -5.08 0.46
N PHE A 125 12.94 -4.70 1.74
CA PHE A 125 12.75 -3.31 2.16
C PHE A 125 13.81 -2.37 1.58
N GLY A 126 15.03 -2.86 1.35
CA GLY A 126 16.10 -2.08 0.72
C GLY A 126 15.82 -1.70 -0.74
N CYS A 127 14.80 -2.30 -1.37
CA CYS A 127 14.35 -1.92 -2.70
C CYS A 127 13.36 -0.75 -2.67
N ILE A 128 12.75 -0.45 -1.52
CA ILE A 128 11.63 0.48 -1.40
C ILE A 128 12.16 1.87 -1.03
N SER A 129 11.80 2.85 -1.85
CA SER A 129 12.04 4.27 -1.60
C SER A 129 10.79 5.06 -1.96
N ARG A 130 10.73 6.33 -1.52
CA ARG A 130 9.70 7.25 -1.98
C ARG A 130 9.64 7.36 -3.50
N ASP A 131 10.80 7.48 -4.17
CA ASP A 131 10.87 7.56 -5.64
C ASP A 131 10.29 6.33 -6.33
N LEU A 132 10.53 5.13 -5.78
CA LEU A 132 9.93 3.90 -6.29
C LEU A 132 8.40 3.94 -6.15
N VAL A 133 7.89 4.40 -5.00
CA VAL A 133 6.45 4.50 -4.78
C VAL A 133 5.83 5.57 -5.68
N ASP A 134 6.46 6.73 -5.85
CA ASP A 134 5.99 7.76 -6.78
C ASP A 134 5.98 7.25 -8.23
N GLY A 135 7.02 6.52 -8.64
CA GLY A 135 7.09 5.82 -9.94
C GLY A 135 5.98 4.77 -10.10
N PHE A 136 5.71 3.97 -9.06
CA PHE A 136 4.62 3.01 -9.05
C PHE A 136 3.27 3.70 -9.27
N LEU A 137 3.03 4.78 -8.55
CA LEU A 137 1.78 5.52 -8.63
C LEU A 137 1.62 6.22 -9.99
N MET A 138 2.71 6.70 -10.59
CA MET A 138 2.70 7.21 -11.96
C MET A 138 2.37 6.10 -12.96
N TRP A 139 3.03 4.93 -12.86
CA TRP A 139 2.78 3.78 -13.73
C TRP A 139 1.34 3.27 -13.66
N LEU A 140 0.71 3.29 -12.47
CA LEU A 140 -0.70 2.96 -12.32
C LEU A 140 -1.61 3.89 -13.16
N GLU A 141 -1.29 5.17 -13.24
CA GLU A 141 -2.08 6.14 -14.01
C GLU A 141 -1.75 6.07 -15.51
N THR A 142 -0.47 6.01 -15.88
CA THR A 142 -0.03 6.13 -17.28
C THR A 142 -0.19 4.82 -18.04
N GLU A 143 0.26 3.69 -17.50
CA GLU A 143 0.27 2.40 -18.20
C GLU A 143 -1.00 1.60 -17.90
N ARG A 144 -1.40 1.53 -16.63
CA ARG A 144 -2.58 0.76 -16.20
C ARG A 144 -3.90 1.54 -16.31
N LYS A 145 -3.84 2.85 -16.59
CA LYS A 145 -5.00 3.74 -16.75
C LYS A 145 -5.95 3.75 -15.54
N TYR A 146 -5.42 3.61 -14.33
CA TYR A 146 -6.25 3.66 -13.13
C TYR A 146 -6.74 5.07 -12.83
N SER A 147 -7.96 5.16 -12.28
CA SER A 147 -8.46 6.40 -11.72
C SER A 147 -7.66 6.83 -10.49
N VAL A 148 -7.72 8.12 -10.15
CA VAL A 148 -7.08 8.68 -8.95
C VAL A 148 -7.47 7.91 -7.69
N GLY A 149 -8.76 7.59 -7.54
CA GLY A 149 -9.24 6.81 -6.40
C GLY A 149 -8.67 5.39 -6.33
N SER A 150 -8.58 4.68 -7.46
CA SER A 150 -8.01 3.33 -7.53
C SER A 150 -6.50 3.32 -7.29
N ARG A 151 -5.80 4.36 -7.75
CA ARG A 151 -4.37 4.61 -7.52
C ARG A 151 -4.09 4.91 -6.05
N ASP A 152 -4.85 5.82 -5.44
CA ASP A 152 -4.69 6.17 -4.02
C ASP A 152 -5.04 5.02 -3.09
N GLN A 153 -6.05 4.20 -3.41
CA GLN A 153 -6.36 3.00 -2.62
C GLN A 153 -5.15 2.05 -2.53
N ARG A 154 -4.40 1.90 -3.62
CA ARG A 154 -3.18 1.07 -3.65
C ARG A 154 -2.03 1.72 -2.89
N MET A 155 -1.88 3.04 -3.00
CA MET A 155 -0.94 3.81 -2.17
C MET A 155 -1.18 3.55 -0.68
N TYR A 156 -2.44 3.61 -0.23
CA TYR A 156 -2.79 3.36 1.17
C TYR A 156 -2.55 1.90 1.59
N ALA A 157 -2.68 0.94 0.68
CA ALA A 157 -2.32 -0.44 0.97
C ALA A 157 -0.81 -0.59 1.25
N VAL A 158 0.03 0.04 0.42
CA VAL A 158 1.50 0.07 0.61
C VAL A 158 1.85 0.78 1.92
N LYS A 159 1.31 1.97 2.18
CA LYS A 159 1.53 2.72 3.43
C LYS A 159 1.15 1.92 4.67
N SER A 160 -0.03 1.30 4.64
CA SER A 160 -0.53 0.47 5.76
C SER A 160 0.38 -0.73 6.04
N PHE A 161 0.88 -1.38 5.00
CA PHE A 161 1.86 -2.46 5.14
C PHE A 161 3.20 -1.95 5.70
N LEU A 162 3.74 -0.85 5.18
CA LEU A 162 5.01 -0.28 5.66
C LEU A 162 4.90 0.19 7.12
N LYS A 163 3.75 0.75 7.52
CA LYS A 163 3.47 1.06 8.92
C LYS A 163 3.55 -0.19 9.80
N TYR A 164 2.85 -1.25 9.42
CA TYR A 164 2.89 -2.53 10.13
C TYR A 164 4.32 -3.10 10.20
N ALA A 165 5.06 -3.05 9.09
CA ALA A 165 6.44 -3.51 9.04
C ALA A 165 7.35 -2.69 9.97
N ALA A 166 7.21 -1.36 10.00
CA ALA A 166 7.97 -0.46 10.86
C ALA A 166 7.66 -0.65 12.36
N GLU A 167 6.45 -1.05 12.71
CA GLU A 167 6.07 -1.41 14.09
C GLU A 167 6.73 -2.73 14.54
N LYS A 168 7.02 -3.66 13.61
CA LYS A 168 7.68 -4.94 13.88
C LYS A 168 9.20 -4.86 13.81
N ASP A 169 9.71 -4.08 12.87
CA ASP A 169 11.13 -3.84 12.64
C ASP A 169 11.38 -2.34 12.49
N LYS A 170 11.97 -1.75 13.54
CA LYS A 170 12.24 -0.32 13.61
C LYS A 170 13.23 0.15 12.54
N THR A 171 14.01 -0.74 11.93
CA THR A 171 14.92 -0.37 10.84
C THR A 171 14.18 0.07 9.58
N VAL A 172 12.91 -0.35 9.41
CA VAL A 172 12.04 0.03 8.29
C VAL A 172 11.36 1.39 8.52
N MET A 173 11.45 1.96 9.73
CA MET A 173 10.73 3.20 10.09
C MET A 173 11.05 4.38 9.16
N PHE A 174 12.30 4.53 8.71
CA PHE A 174 12.64 5.62 7.79
C PHE A 174 11.93 5.48 6.44
N VAL A 175 11.83 4.26 5.90
CA VAL A 175 11.12 3.97 4.65
C VAL A 175 9.64 4.29 4.81
N TYR A 176 9.03 3.88 5.93
CA TYR A 176 7.64 4.19 6.23
C TYR A 176 7.40 5.70 6.27
N LEU A 177 8.18 6.46 7.04
CA LEU A 177 7.97 7.91 7.19
C LEU A 177 8.12 8.66 5.87
N ASP A 178 9.08 8.27 5.03
CA ASP A 178 9.31 8.90 3.73
C ASP A 178 8.15 8.62 2.75
N VAL A 179 7.66 7.39 2.71
CA VAL A 179 6.48 7.02 1.89
C VAL A 179 5.19 7.60 2.46
N GLU A 180 5.04 7.68 3.78
CA GLU A 180 3.86 8.25 4.44
C GLU A 180 3.65 9.72 4.06
N ALA A 181 4.74 10.46 3.84
CA ALA A 181 4.71 11.86 3.42
C ALA A 181 4.14 12.09 2.00
N ILE A 182 4.01 11.04 1.17
CA ILE A 182 3.42 11.16 -0.17
C ILE A 182 1.94 11.58 -0.04
N PRO A 183 1.53 12.77 -0.53
CA PRO A 183 0.16 13.22 -0.35
C PRO A 183 -0.82 12.43 -1.22
N LYS A 184 -2.08 12.36 -0.76
CA LYS A 184 -3.19 11.92 -1.59
C LYS A 184 -3.37 12.87 -2.78
N LYS A 185 -3.58 12.33 -3.97
CA LYS A 185 -3.92 13.14 -5.14
C LYS A 185 -5.40 13.53 -5.07
N LYS A 186 -5.71 14.82 -5.20
CA LYS A 186 -7.10 15.27 -5.29
C LYS A 186 -7.63 14.96 -6.69
N ASP A 187 -8.73 14.22 -6.77
CA ASP A 187 -9.46 14.08 -8.02
C ASP A 187 -10.24 15.37 -8.26
N GLY A 188 -9.85 16.14 -9.29
CA GLY A 188 -10.49 17.40 -9.65
C GLY A 188 -11.82 17.21 -10.38
N ARG A 189 -12.20 15.97 -10.70
CA ARG A 189 -13.49 15.66 -11.33
C ARG A 189 -14.57 15.67 -10.25
N ALA A 190 -15.32 16.75 -10.16
CA ALA A 190 -16.62 16.71 -9.51
C ALA A 190 -17.49 15.71 -10.29
N LYS A 191 -17.73 14.52 -9.71
CA LYS A 191 -18.75 13.62 -10.24
C LYS A 191 -20.08 14.14 -9.72
N GLU A 192 -20.80 14.84 -10.57
CA GLU A 192 -22.23 15.04 -10.36
C GLU A 192 -22.87 13.66 -10.28
N ILE A 193 -23.60 13.40 -9.19
CA ILE A 193 -24.39 12.18 -9.08
C ILE A 193 -25.66 12.47 -9.88
N GLU A 194 -25.66 12.06 -11.15
CA GLU A 194 -26.85 12.11 -11.98
C GLU A 194 -27.96 11.28 -11.32
N PHE A 195 -29.15 11.88 -11.20
CA PHE A 195 -30.35 11.20 -10.71
C PHE A 195 -31.24 10.85 -11.91
N PHE A 196 -32.02 9.78 -11.77
CA PHE A 196 -32.97 9.40 -12.81
C PHE A 196 -34.15 10.38 -12.83
N SER A 197 -34.52 10.85 -14.03
CA SER A 197 -35.84 11.46 -14.23
C SER A 197 -36.93 10.40 -14.04
N GLU A 198 -38.16 10.84 -13.78
CA GLU A 198 -39.32 9.95 -13.66
C GLU A 198 -39.51 9.11 -14.93
N SER A 199 -39.39 9.72 -16.11
CA SER A 199 -39.45 9.02 -17.40
C SER A 199 -38.34 7.97 -17.58
N ALA A 200 -37.11 8.26 -17.12
CA ALA A 200 -36.03 7.28 -17.19
C ALA A 200 -36.28 6.10 -16.24
N LEU A 201 -36.82 6.38 -15.05
CA LEU A 201 -37.17 5.36 -14.07
C LEU A 201 -38.28 4.44 -14.60
N GLU A 202 -39.32 5.00 -15.24
CA GLU A 202 -40.39 4.23 -15.88
C GLU A 202 -39.85 3.25 -16.91
N VAL A 203 -38.94 3.71 -17.79
CA VAL A 203 -38.31 2.87 -18.82
C VAL A 203 -37.50 1.74 -18.18
N ILE A 204 -36.76 2.01 -17.11
CA ILE A 204 -35.96 1.00 -16.39
C ILE A 204 -36.86 -0.04 -15.73
N LEU A 205 -37.91 0.40 -15.04
CA LEU A 205 -38.86 -0.49 -14.36
C LEU A 205 -39.76 -1.28 -15.33
N ALA A 206 -39.81 -0.91 -16.61
CA ALA A 206 -40.50 -1.66 -17.66
C ALA A 206 -39.66 -2.80 -18.27
N GLN A 207 -38.33 -2.82 -18.09
CA GLN A 207 -37.44 -3.82 -18.71
C GLN A 207 -37.68 -5.26 -18.23
N PRO A 208 -37.94 -5.55 -16.94
CA PRO A 208 -38.10 -6.93 -16.50
C PRO A 208 -39.43 -7.55 -16.98
N ASP A 209 -39.35 -8.73 -17.60
CA ASP A 209 -40.51 -9.51 -18.03
C ASP A 209 -41.31 -10.03 -16.82
N ARG A 210 -42.47 -9.41 -16.57
CA ARG A 210 -43.34 -9.70 -15.41
C ARG A 210 -43.95 -11.10 -15.46
N HIS A 211 -43.98 -11.74 -16.63
CA HIS A 211 -44.53 -13.09 -16.79
C HIS A 211 -43.52 -14.18 -16.42
N LYS A 212 -42.22 -13.85 -16.34
CA LYS A 212 -41.17 -14.78 -15.90
C LYS A 212 -40.92 -14.64 -14.41
N LYS A 213 -40.73 -15.76 -13.72
CA LYS A 213 -40.38 -15.79 -12.28
C LYS A 213 -39.19 -14.88 -11.94
N ASN A 214 -38.15 -14.89 -12.80
CA ASN A 214 -36.97 -14.05 -12.61
C ASN A 214 -37.25 -12.57 -12.92
N GLY A 215 -38.02 -12.26 -13.96
CA GLY A 215 -38.33 -10.86 -14.27
C GLY A 215 -39.24 -10.21 -13.23
N TYR A 216 -40.21 -10.94 -12.65
CA TYR A 216 -40.98 -10.45 -11.51
C TYR A 216 -40.12 -10.20 -10.26
N ARG A 217 -39.15 -11.09 -9.98
CA ARG A 217 -38.17 -10.89 -8.90
C ARG A 217 -37.32 -9.65 -9.14
N ASP A 218 -36.79 -9.50 -10.35
CA ASP A 218 -35.88 -8.42 -10.69
C ASP A 218 -36.62 -7.06 -10.63
N LEU A 219 -37.87 -7.01 -11.10
CA LEU A 219 -38.75 -5.86 -10.94
C LEU A 219 -38.99 -5.50 -9.46
N PHE A 220 -39.35 -6.49 -8.64
CA PHE A 220 -39.52 -6.28 -7.21
C PHE A 220 -38.26 -5.70 -6.57
N PHE A 221 -37.09 -6.28 -6.85
CA PHE A 221 -35.84 -5.76 -6.30
C PHE A 221 -35.55 -4.34 -6.78
N MET A 222 -35.77 -4.00 -8.06
CA MET A 222 -35.57 -2.63 -8.56
C MET A 222 -36.45 -1.61 -7.81
N ILE A 223 -37.74 -1.89 -7.64
CA ILE A 223 -38.66 -1.04 -6.87
C ILE A 223 -38.17 -0.90 -5.43
N PHE A 224 -37.79 -2.03 -4.82
CA PHE A 224 -37.35 -2.08 -3.43
C PHE A 224 -36.04 -1.31 -3.19
N MET A 225 -35.05 -1.38 -4.08
CA MET A 225 -33.81 -0.58 -3.93
C MET A 225 -34.07 0.90 -4.14
N TYR A 226 -34.97 1.25 -5.07
CA TYR A 226 -35.32 2.64 -5.33
C TYR A 226 -35.97 3.30 -4.11
N ASP A 227 -36.95 2.63 -3.50
CA ASP A 227 -37.65 3.16 -2.32
C ASP A 227 -36.76 3.23 -1.08
N THR A 228 -35.95 2.18 -0.84
CA THR A 228 -35.12 2.09 0.37
C THR A 228 -33.78 2.80 0.27
N GLY A 229 -33.32 3.13 -0.94
CA GLY A 229 -31.96 3.61 -1.19
C GLY A 229 -30.87 2.63 -0.72
N ALA A 230 -31.20 1.35 -0.53
CA ALA A 230 -30.29 0.35 0.00
C ALA A 230 -29.28 -0.13 -1.06
N ARG A 231 -28.05 -0.42 -0.64
CA ARG A 231 -27.04 -1.01 -1.55
C ARG A 231 -27.45 -2.42 -1.93
N ALA A 232 -27.07 -2.87 -3.13
CA ALA A 232 -27.38 -4.23 -3.60
C ALA A 232 -27.00 -5.32 -2.58
N GLN A 233 -25.81 -5.26 -1.98
CA GLN A 233 -25.40 -6.22 -0.96
C GLN A 233 -26.24 -6.15 0.32
N GLU A 234 -26.70 -4.96 0.71
CA GLU A 234 -27.57 -4.77 1.89
C GLU A 234 -28.92 -5.46 1.66
N ILE A 235 -29.48 -5.35 0.45
CA ILE A 235 -30.73 -6.02 0.05
C ILE A 235 -30.56 -7.54 -0.03
N LEU A 236 -29.44 -8.02 -0.59
CA LEU A 236 -29.15 -9.46 -0.67
C LEU A 236 -28.99 -10.11 0.70
N ASN A 237 -28.57 -9.34 1.71
CA ASN A 237 -28.41 -9.82 3.08
C ASN A 237 -29.69 -9.69 3.93
N LEU A 238 -30.70 -8.98 3.44
CA LEU A 238 -31.93 -8.70 4.18
C LEU A 238 -32.74 -9.98 4.38
N ARG A 239 -33.22 -10.19 5.61
CA ARG A 239 -34.07 -11.32 5.98
C ARG A 239 -35.50 -10.86 6.23
N LEU A 240 -36.46 -11.79 6.15
CA LEU A 240 -37.86 -11.49 6.46
C LEU A 240 -38.04 -10.96 7.89
N CYS A 241 -37.24 -11.46 8.85
CA CYS A 241 -37.23 -10.99 10.23
C CYS A 241 -36.75 -9.54 10.41
N ASP A 242 -36.17 -8.94 9.37
CA ASP A 242 -35.69 -7.56 9.39
C ASP A 242 -36.76 -6.57 8.89
N THR A 243 -37.94 -7.07 8.52
CA THR A 243 -39.07 -6.27 8.03
C THR A 243 -40.09 -6.04 9.15
N ARG A 244 -40.62 -4.83 9.25
CA ARG A 244 -41.67 -4.44 10.21
C ARG A 244 -42.80 -3.79 9.43
N LEU A 245 -43.68 -4.63 8.88
CA LEU A 245 -44.78 -4.20 8.02
C LEU A 245 -46.04 -3.84 8.82
N ASP A 246 -46.21 -4.43 10.00
CA ASP A 246 -47.38 -4.25 10.87
C ASP A 246 -47.31 -2.97 11.73
N ALA A 247 -46.31 -2.11 11.51
CA ALA A 247 -46.16 -0.86 12.25
C ALA A 247 -46.94 0.27 11.56
N ASP A 248 -47.37 1.28 12.34
CA ASP A 248 -48.05 2.48 11.82
C ASP A 248 -47.23 3.18 10.70
N SER A 249 -45.91 3.10 10.81
CA SER A 249 -44.97 3.45 9.75
C SER A 249 -44.11 2.23 9.42
N PRO A 250 -44.37 1.52 8.30
CA PRO A 250 -43.59 0.36 7.91
C PRO A 250 -42.12 0.68 7.66
N TYR A 251 -41.22 -0.19 8.13
CA TYR A 251 -39.79 -0.01 7.92
C TYR A 251 -39.04 -1.34 7.80
N ILE A 252 -37.81 -1.26 7.30
CA ILE A 252 -36.84 -2.35 7.29
C ILE A 252 -35.60 -1.99 8.10
N ILE A 253 -34.96 -3.02 8.65
CA ILE A 253 -33.72 -2.91 9.42
C ILE A 253 -32.56 -3.29 8.50
N ILE A 254 -31.73 -2.33 8.14
CA ILE A 254 -30.57 -2.56 7.28
C ILE A 254 -29.30 -2.54 8.09
N THR A 255 -28.48 -3.59 7.95
CA THR A 255 -27.10 -3.59 8.43
C THR A 255 -26.16 -3.18 7.30
N GLY A 256 -25.66 -1.95 7.38
CA GLY A 256 -24.75 -1.37 6.41
C GLY A 256 -23.27 -1.66 6.68
N LYS A 257 -22.40 -0.92 5.97
CA LYS A 257 -20.95 -1.01 6.14
C LYS A 257 -20.54 -0.75 7.60
N ASP A 258 -19.50 -1.45 8.06
CA ASP A 258 -18.98 -1.41 9.43
C ASP A 258 -20.02 -1.85 10.49
N ALA A 259 -20.94 -2.75 10.08
CA ALA A 259 -22.02 -3.27 10.92
C ALA A 259 -22.97 -2.19 11.50
N LYS A 260 -23.06 -1.03 10.84
CA LYS A 260 -23.96 0.06 11.25
C LYS A 260 -25.40 -0.27 10.90
N ILE A 261 -26.28 -0.26 11.88
CA ILE A 261 -27.70 -0.56 11.72
C ILE A 261 -28.47 0.74 11.50
N ARG A 262 -29.41 0.75 10.55
CA ARG A 262 -30.36 1.84 10.34
C ARG A 262 -31.77 1.31 10.05
N HIS A 263 -32.77 2.03 10.54
CA HIS A 263 -34.17 1.82 10.20
C HIS A 263 -34.50 2.66 8.96
N VAL A 264 -35.03 2.02 7.93
CA VAL A 264 -35.41 2.66 6.67
C VAL A 264 -36.91 2.52 6.49
N PRO A 265 -37.68 3.61 6.61
CA PRO A 265 -39.10 3.60 6.27
C PRO A 265 -39.31 3.17 4.83
N ILE A 266 -40.39 2.43 4.57
CA ILE A 266 -40.77 2.01 3.22
C ILE A 266 -42.19 2.46 2.91
N MET A 267 -42.44 2.80 1.64
CA MET A 267 -43.75 3.26 1.20
C MET A 267 -44.78 2.11 1.24
N GLU A 268 -46.04 2.48 1.43
CA GLU A 268 -47.14 1.51 1.44
C GLU A 268 -47.22 0.70 0.14
N LYS A 269 -46.98 1.35 -1.02
CA LYS A 269 -46.91 0.67 -2.32
C LYS A 269 -45.82 -0.41 -2.34
N THR A 270 -44.66 -0.12 -1.77
CA THR A 270 -43.54 -1.07 -1.67
C THR A 270 -43.86 -2.21 -0.72
N CYS A 271 -44.59 -1.96 0.37
CA CYS A 271 -45.10 -3.01 1.26
C CYS A 271 -45.98 -4.01 0.50
N ARG A 272 -46.91 -3.50 -0.33
CA ARG A 272 -47.77 -4.36 -1.18
C ARG A 272 -46.94 -5.19 -2.17
N HIS A 273 -45.92 -4.59 -2.79
CA HIS A 273 -45.01 -5.32 -3.68
C HIS A 273 -44.20 -6.40 -2.94
N LEU A 274 -43.74 -6.12 -1.73
CA LEU A 274 -43.03 -7.08 -0.88
C LEU A 274 -43.93 -8.23 -0.45
N GLU A 275 -45.17 -7.97 -0.04
CA GLU A 275 -46.14 -9.01 0.29
C GLU A 275 -46.50 -9.88 -0.91
N ALA A 276 -46.78 -9.27 -2.07
CA ALA A 276 -47.06 -9.98 -3.29
C ALA A 276 -45.89 -10.88 -3.70
N TYR A 277 -44.66 -10.36 -3.61
CA TYR A 277 -43.44 -11.12 -3.85
C TYR A 277 -43.28 -12.28 -2.85
N ARG A 278 -43.48 -12.03 -1.56
CA ARG A 278 -43.44 -13.05 -0.50
C ARG A 278 -44.44 -14.16 -0.75
N ARG A 279 -45.71 -13.84 -1.06
CA ARG A 279 -46.75 -14.84 -1.38
C ARG A 279 -46.38 -15.68 -2.60
N SER A 280 -45.81 -15.06 -3.63
CA SER A 280 -45.40 -15.77 -4.85
C SER A 280 -44.24 -16.76 -4.65
N ARG A 281 -43.41 -16.57 -3.61
CA ARG A 281 -42.20 -17.36 -3.35
C ARG A 281 -42.26 -18.28 -2.13
N HIS A 282 -43.11 -17.96 -1.15
CA HIS A 282 -43.15 -18.62 0.16
C HIS A 282 -44.54 -19.13 0.55
N CYS A 283 -45.36 -19.49 -0.43
CA CYS A 283 -46.66 -20.12 -0.18
C CYS A 283 -46.47 -21.38 0.70
N GLY A 284 -46.87 -21.33 1.98
CA GLY A 284 -46.94 -22.49 2.88
C GLY A 284 -45.83 -22.69 3.91
N LYS A 285 -44.92 -21.75 4.17
CA LYS A 285 -44.00 -21.83 5.33
C LYS A 285 -43.99 -20.52 6.12
N ILE A 286 -44.75 -20.53 7.21
CA ILE A 286 -44.67 -19.58 8.33
C ILE A 286 -43.80 -20.24 9.40
#